data_AF-A0A7K6TY18-F1
#
_entry.id   AF-A0A7K6TY18-F1
#
_cell.length_a   1.000
_cell.length_b   1.000
_cell.length_c   1.000
_cell.angle_alpha   90.00
_cell.angle_beta   90.00
_cell.angle_gamma   90.00
#
_symmetry.space_group_name_H-M   'P 1'
#
loop_
_entity.id
_entity.type
_entity.pdbx_description
1 polymer ?
#
loop_
_entity_poly.entity_id
_entity_poly.type
_entity_poly.pdbx_seq_one_letter_code
_entity_poly.pdbx_strand_id
1 'polypeptide(L)'
;EVIGVAELVNKINGPWFSKFDEDLATAFSIYCGISIAHVRPQGGSPNWVGDPGVGHRQVSDDEYTKLLSEGIQPVATIDPNFANFTYTPRSLPEDDTSMAILSMLQDMNFINNYKMDRQTLTRFCLMVKKGYRDPPYHNWMHAFSVSHFCYLLYKNLELVNYLEDIEIFALFISCMCHDLDHRGTNNSFQVASKSVLAALYSSEGSVMERHHFAQAIAILNSQGCNIFDHFSRKDYQRMLDLMRDIILATDLAHHLRIFKDLQKMAEVGYDPKNKQHHSLLLCLLMTSCDLSDQTKGWKTTRKIAELIYKEFFSQGDLEKAMGNRPLEMMDREKAYIPELQISFMEHIAMPIYKLLQDLFPKASELYERVASNREQWTKVSHKFTIRGLPSNNSLDFLDEEYD
;
A
#
# COMPACT_ATOMS: atom_id res chain seq x y z
N GLU A 1 -11.93 12.81 -26.91
CA GLU A 1 -11.01 13.69 -27.67
C GLU A 1 -9.63 13.05 -27.69
N VAL A 2 -8.89 13.09 -28.81
CA VAL A 2 -7.55 12.50 -28.90
C VAL A 2 -6.54 13.45 -28.27
N ILE A 3 -5.90 13.07 -27.16
CA ILE A 3 -4.98 13.95 -26.41
C ILE A 3 -3.50 13.80 -26.79
N GLY A 4 -3.16 12.77 -27.56
CA GLY A 4 -1.83 12.44 -28.05
C GLY A 4 -1.84 11.21 -28.95
N VAL A 5 -0.76 11.01 -29.71
CA VAL A 5 -0.58 9.86 -30.61
C VAL A 5 0.80 9.26 -30.33
N ALA A 6 0.87 7.92 -30.24
CA ALA A 6 2.11 7.18 -30.12
C ALA A 6 2.26 6.25 -31.33
N GLU A 7 3.46 6.20 -31.90
CA GLU A 7 3.81 5.36 -33.03
C GLU A 7 4.89 4.36 -32.62
N LEU A 8 4.72 3.10 -32.99
CA LEU A 8 5.70 2.04 -32.80
C LEU A 8 6.27 1.67 -34.18
N VAL A 9 7.59 1.78 -34.33
CA VAL A 9 8.30 1.51 -35.59
C VAL A 9 9.33 0.41 -35.37
N ASN A 10 9.45 -0.52 -36.32
CA ASN A 10 10.41 -1.62 -36.33
C ASN A 10 10.29 -2.60 -35.15
N LYS A 11 9.41 -3.59 -35.29
CA LYS A 11 9.29 -4.67 -34.30
C LYS A 11 10.61 -5.46 -34.21
N ILE A 12 11.12 -5.60 -32.98
CA ILE A 12 12.25 -6.47 -32.69
C ILE A 12 11.74 -7.91 -32.54
N ASN A 13 12.44 -8.89 -33.10
CA ASN A 13 12.11 -10.32 -33.04
C ASN A 13 10.80 -10.73 -33.75
N GLY A 14 10.35 -9.96 -34.75
CA GLY A 14 9.19 -10.33 -35.56
C GLY A 14 9.09 -9.49 -36.82
N PRO A 15 8.41 -10.00 -37.86
CA PRO A 15 8.34 -9.30 -39.14
C PRO A 15 7.33 -8.14 -39.15
N TRP A 16 6.32 -8.14 -38.27
CA TRP A 16 5.31 -7.07 -38.11
C TRP A 16 4.61 -7.14 -36.74
N PHE A 17 3.90 -6.08 -36.36
CA PHE A 17 3.03 -6.07 -35.19
C PHE A 17 1.81 -6.97 -35.43
N SER A 18 1.59 -7.91 -34.51
CA SER A 18 0.48 -8.84 -34.49
C SER A 18 -0.76 -8.20 -33.89
N LYS A 19 -1.90 -8.89 -34.02
CA LYS A 19 -3.16 -8.43 -33.41
C LYS A 19 -3.06 -8.28 -31.88
N PHE A 20 -2.28 -9.16 -31.25
CA PHE A 20 -1.99 -9.05 -29.82
C PHE A 20 -1.20 -7.77 -29.49
N ASP A 21 -0.24 -7.36 -30.33
CA ASP A 21 0.51 -6.11 -30.10
C ASP A 21 -0.39 -4.88 -30.27
N GLU A 22 -1.35 -4.91 -31.20
CA GLU A 22 -2.34 -3.83 -31.35
C GLU A 22 -3.26 -3.72 -30.13
N ASP A 23 -3.74 -4.86 -29.63
CA ASP A 23 -4.63 -4.89 -28.47
C ASP A 23 -3.88 -4.44 -27.20
N LEU A 24 -2.60 -4.83 -27.06
CA LEU A 24 -1.70 -4.35 -26.01
C LEU A 24 -1.42 -2.84 -26.15
N ALA A 25 -1.10 -2.36 -27.36
CA ALA A 25 -0.90 -0.94 -27.61
C ALA A 25 -2.17 -0.12 -27.35
N THR A 26 -3.35 -0.68 -27.61
CA THR A 26 -4.63 -0.05 -27.29
C THR A 26 -4.82 0.05 -25.78
N ALA A 27 -4.63 -1.04 -25.03
CA ALA A 27 -4.71 -1.04 -23.57
C ALA A 27 -3.69 -0.05 -22.94
N PHE A 28 -2.45 -0.05 -23.45
CA PHE A 28 -1.41 0.88 -23.04
C PHE A 28 -1.78 2.34 -23.38
N SER A 29 -2.36 2.60 -24.56
CA SER A 29 -2.78 3.94 -24.96
C SER A 29 -3.91 4.50 -24.09
N ILE A 30 -4.81 3.64 -23.59
CA ILE A 30 -5.83 4.03 -22.61
C ILE A 30 -5.17 4.44 -21.30
N TYR A 31 -4.20 3.66 -20.81
CA TYR A 31 -3.43 4.02 -19.63
C TYR A 31 -2.65 5.33 -19.82
N CYS A 32 -1.94 5.49 -20.93
CA CYS A 32 -1.28 6.76 -21.26
C CYS A 32 -2.28 7.90 -21.34
N GLY A 33 -3.45 7.67 -21.93
CA GLY A 33 -4.54 8.65 -22.01
C GLY A 33 -4.98 9.11 -20.62
N ILE A 34 -5.25 8.15 -19.74
CA ILE A 34 -5.60 8.38 -18.34
C ILE A 34 -4.46 9.13 -17.65
N SER A 35 -3.25 8.61 -17.63
CA SER A 35 -2.10 9.20 -16.94
C SER A 35 -1.73 10.60 -17.47
N ILE A 36 -1.75 10.84 -18.78
CA ILE A 36 -1.47 12.14 -19.39
C ILE A 36 -2.58 13.14 -19.09
N ALA A 37 -3.85 12.71 -19.15
CA ALA A 37 -4.99 13.56 -18.77
C ALA A 37 -4.92 13.97 -17.28
N HIS A 38 -4.35 13.11 -16.42
CA HIS A 38 -4.14 13.42 -15.01
C HIS A 38 -3.00 14.42 -14.73
N VAL A 39 -2.01 14.56 -15.63
CA VAL A 39 -0.81 15.38 -15.43
C VAL A 39 -0.88 16.76 -16.11
N ARG A 40 -1.74 16.96 -17.12
CA ARG A 40 -1.87 18.27 -17.79
C ARG A 40 -2.62 19.32 -16.93
N PRO A 41 -2.04 20.50 -16.66
CA PRO A 41 -2.79 21.64 -16.17
C PRO A 41 -3.65 22.20 -17.32
N GLN A 42 -4.98 22.27 -17.18
CA GLN A 42 -5.82 22.90 -18.20
C GLN A 42 -5.76 24.42 -18.09
N GLY A 43 -5.13 25.05 -19.07
CA GLY A 43 -5.55 26.37 -19.56
C GLY A 43 -6.52 26.18 -20.73
N GLY A 44 -7.81 26.43 -20.51
CA GLY A 44 -8.82 26.61 -21.57
C GLY A 44 -9.77 25.41 -21.80
N SER A 45 -11.01 25.55 -21.36
CA SER A 45 -12.19 24.71 -21.71
C SER A 45 -12.77 25.10 -23.10
N PRO A 46 -13.70 24.33 -23.75
CA PRO A 46 -14.82 23.60 -23.13
C PRO A 46 -15.22 22.20 -23.69
N ASN A 47 -15.84 21.43 -22.79
CA ASN A 47 -16.83 20.35 -22.97
C ASN A 47 -16.47 19.06 -23.73
N TRP A 48 -16.15 18.00 -22.98
CA TRP A 48 -16.50 16.62 -23.33
C TRP A 48 -17.01 15.83 -22.12
N VAL A 49 -18.15 15.17 -22.33
CA VAL A 49 -18.87 14.32 -21.38
C VAL A 49 -18.19 12.95 -21.31
N GLY A 50 -17.62 12.61 -20.15
CA GLY A 50 -17.03 11.30 -19.86
C GLY A 50 -16.61 11.19 -18.39
N ASP A 51 -17.37 10.41 -17.63
CA ASP A 51 -17.18 9.96 -16.23
C ASP A 51 -17.08 11.07 -15.13
N PRO A 52 -18.08 11.20 -14.23
CA PRO A 52 -18.10 12.24 -13.16
C PRO A 52 -17.02 12.10 -12.07
N GLY A 53 -16.17 11.07 -12.10
CA GLY A 53 -15.25 10.73 -11.00
C GLY A 53 -13.78 11.16 -11.19
N VAL A 54 -13.40 11.79 -12.30
CA VAL A 54 -11.98 12.03 -12.63
C VAL A 54 -11.65 13.52 -12.57
N GLY A 55 -11.71 14.08 -11.37
CA GLY A 55 -11.31 15.44 -11.08
C GLY A 55 -9.79 15.62 -11.14
N HIS A 56 -9.35 16.65 -11.85
CA HIS A 56 -8.01 17.23 -11.90
C HIS A 56 -7.16 16.96 -10.63
N ARG A 57 -6.08 16.17 -10.76
CA ARG A 57 -5.06 15.97 -9.70
C ARG A 57 -4.13 17.18 -9.62
N GLN A 58 -4.67 18.37 -9.41
CA GLN A 58 -3.90 19.51 -8.94
C GLN A 58 -3.91 19.49 -7.41
N VAL A 59 -2.73 19.57 -6.80
CA VAL A 59 -2.61 19.83 -5.37
C VAL A 59 -3.33 21.15 -5.07
N SER A 60 -4.09 21.21 -3.97
CA SER A 60 -4.69 22.47 -3.55
C SER A 60 -3.57 23.46 -3.20
N ASP A 61 -3.54 24.62 -3.87
CA ASP A 61 -2.56 25.67 -3.58
C ASP A 61 -2.63 26.11 -2.11
N ASP A 62 -3.81 26.05 -1.48
CA ASP A 62 -4.01 26.39 -0.07
C ASP A 62 -3.35 25.37 0.87
N GLU A 63 -3.55 24.06 0.65
CA GLU A 63 -2.96 23.00 1.48
C GLU A 63 -1.44 22.96 1.32
N TYR A 64 -0.96 23.13 0.09
CA TYR A 64 0.46 23.26 -0.23
C TYR A 64 1.09 24.47 0.46
N THR A 65 0.47 25.64 0.36
CA THR A 65 0.97 26.87 0.99
C THR A 65 0.96 26.77 2.51
N LYS A 66 -0.10 26.18 3.09
CA LYS A 66 -0.21 25.94 4.54
C LYS A 66 0.96 25.10 5.05
N LEU A 67 1.19 23.91 4.46
CA LEU A 67 2.28 23.01 4.87
C LEU A 67 3.68 23.62 4.69
N LEU A 68 3.88 24.48 3.69
CA LEU A 68 5.14 25.20 3.53
C LEU A 68 5.30 26.32 4.57
N SER A 69 4.22 26.99 4.94
CA SER A 69 4.27 28.09 5.91
C SER A 69 4.55 27.64 7.35
N GLU A 70 4.05 26.47 7.76
CA GLU A 70 4.04 26.03 9.17
C GLU A 70 5.38 25.47 9.66
N GLY A 71 6.41 25.36 8.80
CA GLY A 71 7.65 24.65 9.14
C GLY A 71 7.45 23.14 9.32
N ILE A 72 8.48 22.32 9.13
CA ILE A 72 8.37 20.89 9.45
C ILE A 72 8.46 20.74 10.97
N GLN A 73 7.40 20.22 11.58
CA GLN A 73 7.33 20.04 13.02
C GLN A 73 8.11 18.79 13.46
N PRO A 74 8.81 18.79 14.61
CA PRO A 74 9.46 17.58 15.12
C PRO A 74 8.44 16.49 15.44
N VAL A 75 8.79 15.22 15.27
CA VAL A 75 7.88 14.09 15.57
C VAL A 75 7.38 14.13 17.03
N ALA A 76 8.22 14.56 17.96
CA ALA A 76 7.86 14.66 19.38
C ALA A 76 6.72 15.65 19.68
N THR A 77 6.40 16.57 18.77
CA THR A 77 5.26 17.50 18.95
C THR A 77 3.94 16.93 18.47
N ILE A 78 3.95 15.83 17.71
CA ILE A 78 2.74 15.16 17.22
C ILE A 78 2.07 14.40 18.38
N ASP A 79 2.83 13.49 18.99
CA ASP A 79 2.43 12.76 20.19
C ASP A 79 3.70 12.22 20.89
N PRO A 80 3.80 12.26 22.24
CA PRO A 80 4.94 11.70 22.96
C PRO A 80 5.22 10.21 22.67
N ASN A 81 4.20 9.44 22.30
CA ASN A 81 4.28 8.02 21.96
C ASN A 81 4.27 7.77 20.45
N PHE A 82 4.35 8.80 19.60
CA PHE A 82 4.24 8.64 18.14
C PHE A 82 5.24 7.62 17.56
N ALA A 83 6.39 7.43 18.21
CA ALA A 83 7.42 6.46 17.81
C ALA A 83 7.33 5.10 18.51
N ASN A 84 6.30 4.83 19.32
CA ASN A 84 6.12 3.56 20.03
C ASN A 84 5.23 2.60 19.21
N PHE A 85 5.49 1.29 19.26
CA PHE A 85 4.70 0.28 18.55
C PHE A 85 3.21 0.26 18.91
N THR A 86 2.86 0.75 20.09
CA THR A 86 1.47 0.84 20.58
C THR A 86 0.69 2.02 20.00
N TYR A 87 1.37 2.98 19.33
CA TYR A 87 0.69 4.12 18.71
C TYR A 87 -0.24 3.66 17.58
N THR A 88 -1.41 4.28 17.50
CA THR A 88 -2.41 3.99 16.47
C THR A 88 -2.40 5.12 15.44
N PRO A 89 -1.74 4.98 14.28
CA PRO A 89 -1.62 6.06 13.30
C PRO A 89 -2.99 6.60 12.83
N ARG A 90 -4.01 5.74 12.74
CA ARG A 90 -5.38 6.14 12.37
C ARG A 90 -6.09 7.04 13.40
N SER A 91 -5.51 7.29 14.58
CA SER A 91 -6.05 8.28 15.53
C SER A 91 -5.69 9.72 15.16
N LEU A 92 -4.68 9.92 14.30
CA LEU A 92 -4.29 11.24 13.82
C LEU A 92 -5.32 11.75 12.79
N PRO A 93 -5.77 13.02 12.86
CA PRO A 93 -6.63 13.60 11.84
C PRO A 93 -5.98 13.56 10.45
N GLU A 94 -6.77 13.29 9.42
CA GLU A 94 -6.27 13.13 8.05
C GLU A 94 -5.54 14.39 7.53
N ASP A 95 -5.98 15.58 7.93
CA ASP A 95 -5.36 16.85 7.55
C ASP A 95 -3.93 16.99 8.10
N ASP A 96 -3.61 16.32 9.20
CA ASP A 96 -2.31 16.40 9.87
C ASP A 96 -1.32 15.34 9.37
N THR A 97 -1.81 14.31 8.65
CA THR A 97 -0.98 13.19 8.18
C THR A 97 0.13 13.62 7.22
N SER A 98 -0.12 14.58 6.34
CA SER A 98 0.89 15.11 5.41
C SER A 98 2.06 15.76 6.17
N MET A 99 1.78 16.51 7.23
CA MET A 99 2.83 17.05 8.10
C MET A 99 3.58 15.92 8.81
N ALA A 100 2.87 14.92 9.34
CA ALA A 100 3.49 13.78 10.00
C ALA A 100 4.44 12.99 9.08
N ILE A 101 4.12 12.83 7.79
CA ILE A 101 5.05 12.25 6.79
C ILE A 101 6.33 13.10 6.68
N LEU A 102 6.21 14.42 6.56
CA LEU A 102 7.37 15.33 6.48
C LEU A 102 8.22 15.25 7.76
N SER A 103 7.56 15.21 8.92
CA SER A 103 8.21 15.05 10.23
C SER A 103 8.98 13.74 10.34
N MET A 104 8.40 12.62 9.88
CA MET A 104 9.08 11.31 9.87
C MET A 104 10.29 11.29 8.94
N LEU A 105 10.17 11.83 7.73
CA LEU A 105 11.31 11.95 6.79
C LEU A 105 12.42 12.86 7.33
N GLN A 106 12.05 13.92 8.06
CA GLN A 106 12.99 14.81 8.74
C GLN A 106 13.70 14.13 9.91
N ASP A 107 12.98 13.38 10.74
CA ASP A 107 13.53 12.67 11.90
C ASP A 107 14.45 11.50 11.49
N MET A 108 14.11 10.81 10.38
CA MET A 108 15.01 9.84 9.74
C MET A 108 16.16 10.50 8.96
N ASN A 109 16.24 11.83 8.96
CA ASN A 109 17.28 12.65 8.32
C ASN A 109 17.38 12.48 6.78
N PHE A 110 16.37 11.92 6.12
CA PHE A 110 16.38 11.71 4.67
C PHE A 110 16.34 13.02 3.89
N ILE A 111 15.61 14.02 4.38
CA ILE A 111 15.52 15.35 3.72
C ILE A 111 16.92 15.95 3.56
N ASN A 112 17.74 15.90 4.61
CA ASN A 112 19.09 16.45 4.58
C ASN A 112 20.06 15.55 3.82
N ASN A 113 20.05 14.24 4.09
CA ASN A 113 20.98 13.27 3.47
C ASN A 113 20.86 13.27 1.94
N TYR A 114 19.64 13.39 1.42
CA TYR A 114 19.34 13.39 -0.01
C TYR A 114 19.11 14.79 -0.59
N LYS A 115 19.28 15.84 0.22
CA LYS A 115 19.14 17.25 -0.19
C LYS A 115 17.80 17.53 -0.87
N MET A 116 16.71 16.98 -0.34
CA MET A 116 15.39 17.13 -0.95
C MET A 116 14.92 18.57 -0.86
N ASP A 117 14.50 19.14 -1.99
CA ASP A 117 13.82 20.42 -2.01
C ASP A 117 12.46 20.32 -1.30
N ARG A 118 12.22 21.24 -0.35
CA ARG A 118 11.02 21.20 0.50
C ARG A 118 9.75 21.39 -0.32
N GLN A 119 9.77 22.24 -1.34
CA GLN A 119 8.62 22.47 -2.21
C GLN A 119 8.25 21.21 -3.00
N THR A 120 9.26 20.55 -3.56
CA THR A 120 9.13 19.31 -4.31
C THR A 120 8.63 18.18 -3.43
N LEU A 121 9.18 18.04 -2.22
CA LEU A 121 8.75 17.03 -1.26
C LEU A 121 7.31 17.25 -0.79
N THR A 122 6.92 18.47 -0.41
CA THR A 122 5.55 18.78 -0.02
C THR A 122 4.57 18.48 -1.16
N ARG A 123 4.91 18.87 -2.40
CA ARG A 123 4.07 18.59 -3.57
C ARG A 123 3.94 17.08 -3.81
N PHE A 124 5.03 16.32 -3.72
CA PHE A 124 5.02 14.86 -3.83
C PHE A 124 4.08 14.22 -2.80
N CYS A 125 4.24 14.55 -1.51
CA CYS A 125 3.40 13.99 -0.45
C CYS A 125 1.91 14.26 -0.69
N LEU A 126 1.54 15.47 -1.09
CA LEU A 126 0.16 15.85 -1.38
C LEU A 126 -0.39 15.16 -2.64
N MET A 127 0.44 15.00 -3.69
CA MET A 127 0.06 14.25 -4.88
C MET A 127 -0.16 12.77 -4.59
N VAL A 128 0.67 12.16 -3.73
CA VAL A 128 0.49 10.79 -3.27
C VAL A 128 -0.81 10.67 -2.48
N LYS A 129 -1.04 11.51 -1.45
CA LYS A 129 -2.29 11.54 -0.67
C LYS A 129 -3.52 11.64 -1.58
N LYS A 130 -3.54 12.60 -2.51
CA LYS A 130 -4.63 12.79 -3.47
C LYS A 130 -4.75 11.65 -4.51
N GLY A 131 -3.69 10.87 -4.70
CA GLY A 131 -3.65 9.73 -5.61
C GLY A 131 -4.37 8.48 -5.07
N TYR A 132 -4.65 8.44 -3.76
CA TYR A 132 -5.50 7.41 -3.17
C TYR A 132 -6.98 7.68 -3.45
N ARG A 133 -7.73 6.60 -3.62
CA ARG A 133 -9.20 6.64 -3.70
C ARG A 133 -9.80 6.46 -2.31
N ASP A 134 -11.12 6.40 -2.25
CA ASP A 134 -11.89 6.25 -1.03
C ASP A 134 -12.62 4.89 -0.91
N PRO A 135 -11.96 3.73 -1.10
CA PRO A 135 -12.55 2.47 -0.69
C PRO A 135 -12.49 2.35 0.86
N PRO A 136 -13.29 1.47 1.48
CA PRO A 136 -13.38 1.38 2.94
C PRO A 136 -12.04 1.17 3.66
N TYR A 137 -11.14 0.34 3.11
CA TYR A 137 -9.86 0.03 3.75
C TYR A 137 -8.65 0.60 2.99
N HIS A 138 -8.48 0.29 1.70
CA HIS A 138 -7.29 0.66 0.90
C HIS A 138 -7.33 2.13 0.42
N ASN A 139 -7.38 3.05 1.38
CA ASN A 139 -7.39 4.51 1.19
C ASN A 139 -6.09 5.15 1.72
N TRP A 140 -5.99 6.48 1.67
CA TRP A 140 -4.81 7.21 2.14
C TRP A 140 -4.45 6.90 3.61
N MET A 141 -5.45 6.74 4.48
CA MET A 141 -5.19 6.46 5.90
C MET A 141 -4.55 5.08 6.11
N HIS A 142 -4.81 4.11 5.23
CA HIS A 142 -4.06 2.85 5.21
C HIS A 142 -2.60 3.09 4.86
N ALA A 143 -2.32 3.72 3.72
CA ALA A 143 -0.95 4.00 3.28
C ALA A 143 -0.14 4.84 4.30
N PHE A 144 -0.77 5.81 4.93
CA PHE A 144 -0.18 6.58 6.04
C PHE A 144 0.17 5.66 7.22
N SER A 145 -0.73 4.76 7.61
CA SER A 145 -0.52 3.82 8.72
C SER A 145 0.62 2.83 8.44
N VAL A 146 0.69 2.32 7.20
CA VAL A 146 1.77 1.45 6.71
C VAL A 146 3.12 2.20 6.72
N SER A 147 3.14 3.44 6.24
CA SER A 147 4.35 4.30 6.25
C SER A 147 4.80 4.65 7.66
N HIS A 148 3.85 4.93 8.56
CA HIS A 148 4.12 5.14 9.97
C HIS A 148 4.73 3.90 10.61
N PHE A 149 4.20 2.71 10.32
CA PHE A 149 4.80 1.48 10.84
C PHE A 149 6.21 1.25 10.32
N CYS A 150 6.50 1.58 9.06
CA CYS A 150 7.88 1.58 8.54
C CYS A 150 8.80 2.49 9.37
N TYR A 151 8.34 3.69 9.73
CA TYR A 151 9.06 4.58 10.63
C TYR A 151 9.25 3.97 12.03
N LEU A 152 8.23 3.29 12.58
CA LEU A 152 8.36 2.58 13.85
C LEU A 152 9.41 1.47 13.78
N LEU A 153 9.43 0.66 12.71
CA LEU A 153 10.44 -0.36 12.52
C LEU A 153 11.84 0.26 12.42
N TYR A 154 11.99 1.35 11.66
CA TYR A 154 13.24 2.11 11.58
C TYR A 154 13.76 2.52 12.96
N LYS A 155 12.91 3.16 13.78
CA LYS A 155 13.31 3.68 15.11
C LYS A 155 13.56 2.58 16.13
N ASN A 156 12.65 1.61 16.23
CA ASN A 156 12.66 0.63 17.31
C ASN A 156 13.57 -0.57 17.03
N LEU A 157 13.74 -0.94 15.74
CA LEU A 157 14.62 -2.04 15.33
C LEU A 157 15.99 -1.56 14.83
N GLU A 158 16.19 -0.24 14.74
CA GLU A 158 17.45 0.38 14.30
C GLU A 158 17.91 -0.15 12.93
N LEU A 159 17.01 -0.04 11.92
CA LEU A 159 17.20 -0.65 10.60
C LEU A 159 18.48 -0.21 9.87
N VAL A 160 19.05 0.94 10.24
CA VAL A 160 20.35 1.43 9.75
C VAL A 160 21.51 0.46 9.98
N ASN A 161 21.37 -0.47 10.93
CA ASN A 161 22.37 -1.50 11.19
C ASN A 161 22.30 -2.69 10.22
N TYR A 162 21.24 -2.77 9.41
CA TYR A 162 20.93 -3.94 8.57
C TYR A 162 20.84 -3.61 7.08
N LEU A 163 20.33 -2.43 6.75
CA LEU A 163 20.06 -1.98 5.39
C LEU A 163 20.80 -0.68 5.08
N GLU A 164 21.05 -0.42 3.80
CA GLU A 164 21.61 0.86 3.35
C GLU A 164 20.55 1.97 3.43
N ASP A 165 20.97 3.22 3.66
CA ASP A 165 20.05 4.38 3.73
C ASP A 165 19.11 4.48 2.52
N ILE A 166 19.57 4.12 1.32
CA ILE A 166 18.74 4.17 0.10
C ILE A 166 17.68 3.07 0.08
N GLU A 167 17.94 1.94 0.72
CA GLU A 167 17.01 0.82 0.83
C GLU A 167 15.90 1.13 1.84
N ILE A 168 16.26 1.72 2.99
CA ILE A 168 15.29 2.19 3.99
C ILE A 168 14.45 3.33 3.41
N PHE A 169 15.07 4.24 2.67
CA PHE A 169 14.34 5.33 2.01
C PHE A 169 13.38 4.80 0.94
N ALA A 170 13.82 3.84 0.11
CA ALA A 170 12.95 3.18 -0.88
C ALA A 170 11.79 2.45 -0.21
N LEU A 171 12.03 1.75 0.91
CA LEU A 171 10.98 1.09 1.69
C LEU A 171 9.92 2.08 2.18
N PHE A 172 10.34 3.20 2.75
CA PHE A 172 9.40 4.21 3.26
C PHE A 172 8.56 4.83 2.13
N ILE A 173 9.17 5.20 1.00
CA ILE A 173 8.44 5.76 -0.13
C ILE A 173 7.52 4.70 -0.77
N SER A 174 7.93 3.43 -0.79
CA SER A 174 7.09 2.33 -1.26
C SER A 174 5.87 2.14 -0.35
N CYS A 175 6.04 2.19 0.97
CA CYS A 175 4.92 2.15 1.93
C CYS A 175 3.88 3.25 1.64
N MET A 176 4.35 4.46 1.31
CA MET A 176 3.46 5.57 0.96
C MET A 176 2.68 5.35 -0.35
N CYS A 177 3.21 4.55 -1.28
CA CYS A 177 2.72 4.46 -2.65
C CYS A 177 2.10 3.12 -3.02
N HIS A 178 2.22 2.09 -2.17
CA HIS A 178 1.97 0.70 -2.55
C HIS A 178 0.55 0.38 -3.00
N ASP A 179 -0.44 1.22 -2.65
CA ASP A 179 -1.87 1.04 -2.96
C ASP A 179 -2.47 2.22 -3.75
N LEU A 180 -1.64 3.03 -4.42
CA LEU A 180 -2.10 4.19 -5.19
C LEU A 180 -3.15 3.82 -6.26
N ASP A 181 -4.25 4.57 -6.35
CA ASP A 181 -5.39 4.29 -7.24
C ASP A 181 -6.07 2.93 -6.98
N HIS A 182 -5.94 2.32 -5.80
CA HIS A 182 -6.67 1.09 -5.45
C HIS A 182 -8.19 1.30 -5.51
N ARG A 183 -8.91 0.34 -6.08
CA ARG A 183 -10.34 0.49 -6.47
C ARG A 183 -11.31 -0.35 -5.64
N GLY A 184 -10.83 -0.95 -4.55
CA GLY A 184 -11.62 -1.85 -3.74
C GLY A 184 -11.81 -3.23 -4.37
N THR A 185 -10.92 -3.64 -5.27
CA THR A 185 -10.99 -4.94 -5.96
C THR A 185 -9.61 -5.56 -6.11
N ASN A 186 -9.52 -6.88 -5.90
CA ASN A 186 -8.26 -7.61 -5.92
C ASN A 186 -7.83 -8.11 -7.32
N ASN A 187 -6.61 -8.67 -7.40
CA ASN A 187 -6.05 -9.23 -8.63
C ASN A 187 -6.94 -10.28 -9.31
N SER A 188 -7.57 -11.18 -8.53
CA SER A 188 -8.47 -12.21 -9.07
C SER A 188 -9.69 -11.61 -9.76
N PHE A 189 -10.28 -10.56 -9.18
CA PHE A 189 -11.39 -9.83 -9.79
C PHE A 189 -10.97 -9.16 -11.09
N GLN A 190 -9.81 -8.51 -11.12
CA GLN A 190 -9.29 -7.86 -12.33
C GLN A 190 -9.18 -8.86 -13.50
N VAL A 191 -8.63 -10.04 -13.23
CA VAL A 191 -8.49 -11.10 -14.23
C VAL A 191 -9.85 -11.66 -14.65
N ALA A 192 -10.72 -11.99 -13.69
CA ALA A 192 -12.03 -12.59 -13.98
C ALA A 192 -12.97 -11.65 -14.75
N SER A 193 -12.92 -10.35 -14.44
CA SER A 193 -13.68 -9.30 -15.12
C SER A 193 -13.09 -8.89 -16.49
N LYS A 194 -11.92 -9.42 -16.86
CA LYS A 194 -11.15 -9.04 -18.05
C LYS A 194 -10.94 -7.52 -18.12
N SER A 195 -10.57 -6.93 -16.98
CA SER A 195 -10.38 -5.49 -16.89
C SER A 195 -9.23 -5.02 -17.78
N VAL A 196 -9.22 -3.71 -18.07
CA VAL A 196 -8.11 -3.08 -18.82
C VAL A 196 -6.78 -3.28 -18.11
N LEU A 197 -6.77 -3.24 -16.78
CA LEU A 197 -5.56 -3.48 -15.98
C LEU A 197 -5.06 -4.92 -16.15
N ALA A 198 -5.97 -5.90 -16.10
CA ALA A 198 -5.60 -7.30 -16.33
C ALA A 198 -5.07 -7.53 -17.75
N ALA A 199 -5.63 -6.87 -18.76
CA ALA A 199 -5.09 -6.93 -20.13
C ALA A 199 -3.67 -6.33 -20.21
N LEU A 200 -3.46 -5.18 -19.57
CA LEU A 200 -2.21 -4.43 -19.58
C LEU A 200 -1.05 -5.18 -18.87
N TYR A 201 -1.33 -5.85 -17.76
CA TYR A 201 -0.33 -6.56 -16.95
C TYR A 201 -0.44 -8.10 -17.05
N SER A 202 -1.13 -8.60 -18.06
CA SER A 202 -1.55 -10.01 -18.20
C SER A 202 -0.41 -11.05 -18.13
N SER A 203 0.82 -10.69 -18.49
CA SER A 203 1.94 -11.64 -18.62
C SER A 203 2.73 -11.89 -17.35
N GLU A 204 2.63 -11.06 -16.32
CA GLU A 204 3.62 -11.06 -15.23
C GLU A 204 3.06 -11.19 -13.80
N GLY A 205 1.74 -11.43 -13.63
CA GLY A 205 1.08 -11.50 -12.32
C GLY A 205 1.12 -10.16 -11.57
N SER A 206 0.56 -10.12 -10.35
CA SER A 206 0.57 -8.93 -9.47
C SER A 206 0.09 -7.65 -10.19
N VAL A 207 -1.10 -7.77 -10.81
CA VAL A 207 -1.66 -6.77 -11.74
C VAL A 207 -1.83 -5.41 -11.06
N MET A 208 -2.37 -5.40 -9.85
CA MET A 208 -2.62 -4.18 -9.07
C MET A 208 -1.31 -3.59 -8.54
N GLU A 209 -0.39 -4.41 -8.03
CA GLU A 209 0.89 -3.95 -7.49
C GLU A 209 1.75 -3.27 -8.59
N ARG A 210 1.71 -3.79 -9.82
CA ARG A 210 2.32 -3.12 -10.99
C ARG A 210 1.65 -1.79 -11.31
N HIS A 211 0.33 -1.74 -11.21
CA HIS A 211 -0.42 -0.49 -11.38
C HIS A 211 -0.04 0.56 -10.33
N HIS A 212 0.06 0.17 -9.06
CA HIS A 212 0.45 1.05 -7.96
C HIS A 212 1.86 1.62 -8.18
N PHE A 213 2.83 0.79 -8.56
CA PHE A 213 4.16 1.25 -8.95
C PHE A 213 4.10 2.23 -10.14
N ALA A 214 3.33 1.90 -11.18
CA ALA A 214 3.18 2.77 -12.34
C ALA A 214 2.54 4.13 -11.99
N GLN A 215 1.60 4.17 -11.03
CA GLN A 215 1.04 5.42 -10.50
C GLN A 215 2.10 6.23 -9.73
N ALA A 216 2.93 5.58 -8.91
CA ALA A 216 4.03 6.24 -8.20
C ALA A 216 5.02 6.89 -9.19
N ILE A 217 5.38 6.18 -10.27
CA ILE A 217 6.22 6.71 -11.34
C ILE A 217 5.55 7.89 -12.05
N ALA A 218 4.23 7.84 -12.29
CA ALA A 218 3.50 8.95 -12.90
C ALA A 218 3.54 10.22 -12.02
N ILE A 219 3.44 10.06 -10.70
CA ILE A 219 3.59 11.17 -9.75
C ILE A 219 5.02 11.72 -9.77
N LEU A 220 6.04 10.86 -9.71
CA LEU A 220 7.44 11.29 -9.78
C LEU A 220 7.77 12.04 -11.07
N ASN A 221 7.18 11.65 -12.21
CA ASN A 221 7.33 12.34 -13.48
C ASN A 221 6.48 13.62 -13.62
N SER A 222 5.63 13.93 -12.64
CA SER A 222 4.84 15.16 -12.62
C SER A 222 5.73 16.35 -12.24
N GLN A 223 5.43 17.53 -12.81
CA GLN A 223 6.26 18.72 -12.62
C GLN A 223 6.44 19.05 -11.13
N GLY A 224 7.70 19.17 -10.70
CA GLY A 224 8.05 19.52 -9.33
C GLY A 224 7.62 18.50 -8.28
N CYS A 225 7.50 17.22 -8.64
CA CYS A 225 7.20 16.12 -7.72
C CYS A 225 8.35 15.10 -7.61
N ASN A 226 9.40 15.21 -8.43
CA ASN A 226 10.51 14.26 -8.42
C ASN A 226 11.45 14.50 -7.24
N ILE A 227 11.16 13.86 -6.11
CA ILE A 227 11.97 13.93 -4.89
C ILE A 227 13.37 13.28 -5.02
N PHE A 228 13.69 12.67 -6.17
CA PHE A 228 14.99 12.06 -6.46
C PHE A 228 15.83 12.87 -7.47
N ASP A 229 15.45 14.12 -7.78
CA ASP A 229 16.12 14.95 -8.79
C ASP A 229 17.64 15.14 -8.56
N HIS A 230 18.09 15.06 -7.30
CA HIS A 230 19.50 15.20 -6.95
C HIS A 230 20.29 13.89 -6.91
N PHE A 231 19.66 12.76 -7.24
CA PHE A 231 20.34 11.46 -7.26
C PHE A 231 21.29 11.37 -8.46
N SER A 232 22.37 10.61 -8.30
CA SER A 232 23.15 10.18 -9.46
C SER A 232 22.28 9.30 -10.36
N ARG A 233 22.59 9.21 -11.66
CA ARG A 233 21.85 8.30 -12.57
C ARG A 233 21.80 6.86 -12.05
N LYS A 234 22.88 6.41 -11.39
CA LYS A 234 22.97 5.07 -10.82
C LYS A 234 22.03 4.90 -9.62
N ASP A 235 22.02 5.88 -8.72
CA ASP A 235 21.18 5.82 -7.51
C ASP A 235 19.71 6.02 -7.87
N TYR A 236 19.39 6.87 -8.85
CA TYR A 236 18.03 7.03 -9.37
C TYR A 236 17.50 5.71 -9.93
N GLN A 237 18.29 5.03 -10.77
CA GLN A 237 17.91 3.71 -11.28
C GLN A 237 17.73 2.68 -10.15
N ARG A 238 18.68 2.64 -9.20
CA ARG A 238 18.59 1.75 -8.02
C ARG A 238 17.34 2.04 -7.20
N MET A 239 17.00 3.30 -6.99
CA MET A 239 15.81 3.71 -6.24
C MET A 239 14.53 3.22 -6.91
N LEU A 240 14.43 3.36 -8.24
CA LEU A 240 13.26 2.88 -8.98
C LEU A 240 13.16 1.35 -8.97
N ASP A 241 14.28 0.64 -9.08
CA ASP A 241 14.31 -0.83 -8.99
C ASP A 241 13.90 -1.31 -7.58
N LEU A 242 14.41 -0.66 -6.53
CA LEU A 242 14.01 -0.96 -5.15
C LEU A 242 12.52 -0.71 -4.94
N MET A 243 12.01 0.45 -5.37
CA MET A 243 10.57 0.77 -5.23
C MET A 243 9.69 -0.23 -5.98
N ARG A 244 10.09 -0.62 -7.20
CA ARG A 244 9.38 -1.65 -7.97
C ARG A 244 9.32 -2.95 -7.18
N ASP A 245 10.47 -3.45 -6.75
CA ASP A 245 10.56 -4.76 -6.14
C ASP A 245 9.85 -4.80 -4.77
N ILE A 246 9.90 -3.70 -3.99
CA ILE A 246 9.22 -3.57 -2.70
C ILE A 246 7.70 -3.48 -2.88
N ILE A 247 7.21 -2.67 -3.82
CA ILE A 247 5.76 -2.57 -4.08
C ILE A 247 5.22 -3.91 -4.61
N LEU A 248 5.93 -4.59 -5.51
CA LEU A 248 5.50 -5.92 -5.97
C LEU A 248 5.51 -6.98 -4.85
N ALA A 249 6.30 -6.77 -3.79
CA ALA A 249 6.34 -7.67 -2.64
C ALA A 249 5.12 -7.55 -1.70
N THR A 250 4.23 -6.56 -1.90
CA THR A 250 2.96 -6.48 -1.15
C THR A 250 1.94 -7.53 -1.61
N ASP A 251 2.11 -8.13 -2.79
CA ASP A 251 1.32 -9.27 -3.21
C ASP A 251 1.58 -10.46 -2.25
N LEU A 252 0.58 -10.83 -1.46
CA LEU A 252 0.68 -11.97 -0.54
C LEU A 252 1.04 -13.29 -1.24
N ALA A 253 0.68 -13.47 -2.52
CA ALA A 253 1.11 -14.64 -3.27
C ALA A 253 2.63 -14.63 -3.50
N HIS A 254 3.26 -13.46 -3.65
CA HIS A 254 4.71 -13.31 -3.68
C HIS A 254 5.32 -13.65 -2.33
N HIS A 255 4.77 -13.10 -1.23
CA HIS A 255 5.24 -13.40 0.12
C HIS A 255 5.29 -14.91 0.39
N LEU A 256 4.21 -15.63 0.07
CA LEU A 256 4.13 -17.08 0.25
C LEU A 256 5.17 -17.86 -0.60
N ARG A 257 5.54 -17.36 -1.78
CA ARG A 257 6.59 -17.98 -2.62
C ARG A 257 7.96 -17.87 -1.96
N ILE A 258 8.28 -16.74 -1.36
CA ILE A 258 9.60 -16.47 -0.75
C ILE A 258 9.69 -16.87 0.73
N PHE A 259 8.57 -17.29 1.35
CA PHE A 259 8.50 -17.55 2.80
C PHE A 259 9.55 -18.55 3.30
N LYS A 260 9.85 -19.61 2.53
CA LYS A 260 10.89 -20.58 2.90
C LYS A 260 12.30 -19.97 2.92
N ASP A 261 12.57 -19.03 2.01
CA ASP A 261 13.85 -18.32 1.98
C ASP A 261 13.95 -17.34 3.16
N LEU A 262 12.83 -16.70 3.56
CA LEU A 262 12.76 -15.90 4.77
C LEU A 262 13.04 -16.72 6.03
N GLN A 263 12.44 -17.92 6.14
CA GLN A 263 12.71 -18.85 7.24
C GLN A 263 14.18 -19.23 7.29
N LYS A 264 14.75 -19.62 6.15
CA LYS A 264 16.16 -19.98 6.06
C LYS A 264 17.07 -18.82 6.46
N MET A 265 16.78 -17.59 6.04
CA MET A 265 17.51 -16.39 6.44
C MET A 265 17.46 -16.17 7.96
N ALA A 266 16.29 -16.36 8.59
CA ALA A 266 16.14 -16.25 10.04
C ALA A 266 16.91 -17.36 10.79
N GLU A 267 16.89 -18.59 10.28
CA GLU A 267 17.58 -19.75 10.88
C GLU A 267 19.10 -19.63 10.82
N VAL A 268 19.67 -19.22 9.67
CA VAL A 268 21.13 -19.12 9.50
C VAL A 268 21.71 -17.78 9.96
N GLY A 269 20.84 -16.81 10.24
CA GLY A 269 21.20 -15.44 10.57
C GLY A 269 21.27 -14.52 9.35
N TYR A 270 20.85 -13.27 9.55
CA TYR A 270 20.98 -12.22 8.56
C TYR A 270 22.45 -11.88 8.28
N ASP A 271 22.78 -11.61 7.02
CA ASP A 271 24.14 -11.27 6.57
C ASP A 271 24.08 -9.94 5.81
N PRO A 272 24.58 -8.83 6.39
CA PRO A 272 24.60 -7.51 5.75
C PRO A 272 25.48 -7.41 4.49
N LYS A 273 26.22 -8.46 4.13
CA LYS A 273 26.99 -8.52 2.87
C LYS A 273 26.25 -9.28 1.78
N ASN A 274 25.17 -9.97 2.14
CA ASN A 274 24.41 -10.79 1.21
C ASN A 274 23.24 -9.97 0.63
N LYS A 275 23.35 -9.61 -0.65
CA LYS A 275 22.31 -8.86 -1.37
C LYS A 275 20.96 -9.57 -1.39
N GLN A 276 20.93 -10.90 -1.37
CA GLN A 276 19.68 -11.64 -1.30
C GLN A 276 19.03 -11.46 0.07
N HIS A 277 19.81 -11.43 1.16
CA HIS A 277 19.28 -11.18 2.50
C HIS A 277 18.68 -9.77 2.59
N HIS A 278 19.31 -8.75 1.98
CA HIS A 278 18.74 -7.40 1.90
C HIS A 278 17.37 -7.40 1.20
N SER A 279 17.27 -8.03 0.03
CA SER A 279 16.01 -8.12 -0.73
C SER A 279 14.92 -8.85 0.06
N LEU A 280 15.25 -9.99 0.67
CA LEU A 280 14.34 -10.76 1.52
C LEU A 280 13.87 -9.96 2.73
N LEU A 281 14.79 -9.26 3.41
CA LEU A 281 14.47 -8.42 4.55
C LEU A 281 13.54 -7.26 4.15
N LEU A 282 13.81 -6.59 3.04
CA LEU A 282 12.92 -5.53 2.52
C LEU A 282 11.51 -6.05 2.23
N CYS A 283 11.39 -7.23 1.62
CA CYS A 283 10.08 -7.86 1.38
C CYS A 283 9.36 -8.16 2.71
N LEU A 284 10.05 -8.74 3.69
CA LEU A 284 9.47 -9.03 5.01
C LEU A 284 9.03 -7.76 5.73
N LEU A 285 9.86 -6.71 5.72
CA LEU A 285 9.53 -5.44 6.34
C LEU A 285 8.30 -4.81 5.67
N MET A 286 8.22 -4.80 4.35
CA MET A 286 7.06 -4.29 3.61
C MET A 286 5.77 -5.07 3.96
N THR A 287 5.79 -6.40 3.92
CA THR A 287 4.61 -7.21 4.31
C THR A 287 4.23 -6.97 5.78
N SER A 288 5.23 -6.77 6.66
CA SER A 288 4.99 -6.45 8.07
C SER A 288 4.35 -5.06 8.25
N CYS A 289 4.74 -4.07 7.45
CA CYS A 289 4.12 -2.76 7.43
C CYS A 289 2.67 -2.81 6.95
N ASP A 290 2.44 -3.51 5.83
CA ASP A 290 1.13 -3.63 5.21
C ASP A 290 0.10 -4.29 6.15
N LEU A 291 0.52 -5.35 6.86
CA LEU A 291 -0.32 -6.04 7.84
C LEU A 291 -0.22 -5.48 9.27
N SER A 292 0.32 -4.27 9.45
CA SER A 292 0.65 -3.73 10.78
C SER A 292 -0.57 -3.44 11.66
N ASP A 293 -1.76 -3.36 11.08
CA ASP A 293 -3.02 -3.21 11.82
C ASP A 293 -3.31 -4.41 12.76
N GLN A 294 -2.72 -5.59 12.47
CA GLN A 294 -2.81 -6.78 13.32
C GLN A 294 -2.03 -6.63 14.64
N THR A 295 -1.07 -5.70 14.69
CA THR A 295 -0.25 -5.42 15.89
C THR A 295 -0.81 -4.30 16.74
N LYS A 296 -2.01 -3.78 16.43
CA LYS A 296 -2.62 -2.69 17.19
C LYS A 296 -3.53 -3.24 18.29
N GLY A 297 -4.02 -2.37 19.17
CA GLY A 297 -4.92 -2.78 20.23
C GLY A 297 -6.22 -3.38 19.69
N TRP A 298 -6.85 -4.28 20.45
CA TRP A 298 -8.06 -5.01 20.06
C TRP A 298 -9.16 -4.12 19.44
N LYS A 299 -9.47 -2.98 20.08
CA LYS A 299 -10.48 -2.04 19.57
C LYS A 299 -10.16 -1.54 18.16
N THR A 300 -8.89 -1.21 17.91
CA THR A 300 -8.38 -0.79 16.60
C THR A 300 -8.45 -1.92 15.59
N THR A 301 -7.88 -3.09 15.91
CA THR A 301 -7.87 -4.24 14.99
C THR A 301 -9.28 -4.69 14.62
N ARG A 302 -10.24 -4.66 15.57
CA ARG A 302 -11.65 -4.97 15.30
C ARG A 302 -12.27 -3.97 14.32
N LYS A 303 -12.08 -2.66 14.54
CA LYS A 303 -12.60 -1.63 13.64
C LYS A 303 -12.01 -1.73 12.24
N ILE A 304 -10.74 -2.12 12.14
CA ILE A 304 -10.07 -2.31 10.86
C ILE A 304 -10.59 -3.54 10.13
N ALA A 305 -10.83 -4.65 10.84
CA ALA A 305 -11.48 -5.81 10.25
C ALA A 305 -12.84 -5.46 9.64
N GLU A 306 -13.65 -4.63 10.32
CA GLU A 306 -14.93 -4.13 9.78
C GLU A 306 -14.74 -3.41 8.43
N LEU A 307 -13.73 -2.53 8.31
CA LEU A 307 -13.42 -1.83 7.06
C LEU A 307 -12.99 -2.80 5.95
N ILE A 308 -12.13 -3.77 6.27
CA ILE A 308 -11.67 -4.79 5.32
C ILE A 308 -12.85 -5.61 4.80
N TYR A 309 -13.71 -6.12 5.68
CA TYR A 309 -14.86 -6.93 5.27
C TYR A 309 -15.92 -6.11 4.55
N LYS A 310 -16.13 -4.84 4.91
CA LYS A 310 -17.01 -3.95 4.14
C LYS A 310 -16.53 -3.83 2.69
N GLU A 311 -15.23 -3.70 2.48
CA GLU A 311 -14.65 -3.66 1.13
C GLU A 311 -14.77 -5.01 0.40
N PHE A 312 -14.44 -6.12 1.06
CA PHE A 312 -14.59 -7.46 0.49
C PHE A 312 -16.03 -7.77 0.09
N PHE A 313 -17.00 -7.35 0.90
CA PHE A 313 -18.42 -7.53 0.61
C PHE A 313 -18.89 -6.64 -0.53
N SER A 314 -18.38 -5.42 -0.64
CA SER A 314 -18.61 -4.58 -1.82
C SER A 314 -18.11 -5.25 -3.10
N GLN A 315 -16.91 -5.86 -3.09
CA GLN A 315 -16.43 -6.64 -4.24
C GLN A 315 -17.33 -7.86 -4.49
N GLY A 316 -17.68 -8.63 -3.45
CA GLY A 316 -18.50 -9.84 -3.62
C GLY A 316 -19.89 -9.55 -4.18
N ASP A 317 -20.50 -8.42 -3.83
CA ASP A 317 -21.77 -7.99 -4.42
C ASP A 317 -21.62 -7.64 -5.91
N LEU A 318 -20.51 -7.01 -6.31
CA LEU A 318 -20.21 -6.75 -7.71
C LEU A 318 -20.03 -8.06 -8.49
N GLU A 319 -19.33 -9.03 -7.91
CA GLU A 319 -19.18 -10.36 -8.50
C GLU A 319 -20.54 -11.06 -8.68
N LYS A 320 -21.41 -11.02 -7.66
CA LYS A 320 -22.80 -11.54 -7.77
C LYS A 320 -23.59 -10.83 -8.87
N ALA A 321 -23.50 -9.51 -8.96
CA ALA A 321 -24.18 -8.73 -10.00
C ALA A 321 -23.70 -9.05 -11.42
N MET A 322 -22.43 -9.48 -11.57
CA MET A 322 -21.86 -9.98 -12.81
C MET A 322 -22.23 -11.45 -13.12
N GLY A 323 -23.00 -12.10 -12.25
CA GLY A 323 -23.38 -13.51 -12.37
C GLY A 323 -22.32 -14.51 -11.89
N ASN A 324 -21.27 -14.03 -11.21
CA ASN A 324 -20.23 -14.86 -10.61
C ASN A 324 -20.60 -15.25 -9.18
N ARG A 325 -19.98 -16.32 -8.68
CA ARG A 325 -20.08 -16.71 -7.26
C ARG A 325 -18.84 -16.19 -6.52
N PRO A 326 -19.00 -15.28 -5.56
CA PRO A 326 -17.86 -14.79 -4.80
C PRO A 326 -17.30 -15.88 -3.88
N LEU A 327 -16.04 -15.68 -3.47
CA LEU A 327 -15.45 -16.46 -2.38
C LEU A 327 -16.24 -16.25 -1.09
N GLU A 328 -16.25 -17.25 -0.20
CA GLU A 328 -17.01 -17.19 1.05
C GLU A 328 -16.66 -15.96 1.90
N MET A 329 -15.37 -15.61 1.98
CA MET A 329 -14.89 -14.42 2.70
C MET A 329 -15.36 -13.08 2.12
N MET A 330 -15.89 -13.07 0.90
CA MET A 330 -16.43 -11.90 0.20
C MET A 330 -17.96 -11.93 0.11
N ASP A 331 -18.60 -13.01 0.54
CA ASP A 331 -20.05 -13.17 0.53
C ASP A 331 -20.63 -12.74 1.89
N ARG A 332 -21.21 -11.54 1.97
CA ARG A 332 -21.77 -10.97 3.21
C ARG A 332 -22.82 -11.85 3.89
N GLU A 333 -23.46 -12.75 3.14
CA GLU A 333 -24.50 -13.67 3.63
C GLU A 333 -23.92 -14.99 4.18
N LYS A 334 -22.63 -15.26 3.94
CA LYS A 334 -21.97 -16.53 4.30
C LYS A 334 -20.71 -16.37 5.13
N ALA A 335 -20.02 -15.24 4.99
CA ALA A 335 -18.74 -15.00 5.62
C ALA A 335 -18.82 -15.13 7.14
N TYR A 336 -18.10 -16.10 7.70
CA TYR A 336 -17.95 -16.20 9.15
C TYR A 336 -16.69 -15.47 9.62
N ILE A 337 -16.83 -14.15 9.81
CA ILE A 337 -15.72 -13.22 10.07
C ILE A 337 -14.73 -13.68 11.17
N PRO A 338 -15.17 -14.12 12.37
CA PRO A 338 -14.25 -14.55 13.42
C PRO A 338 -13.34 -15.71 13.01
N GLU A 339 -13.87 -16.76 12.40
CA GLU A 339 -13.07 -17.90 11.94
C GLU A 339 -12.14 -17.51 10.79
N LEU A 340 -12.63 -16.70 9.85
CA LEU A 340 -11.82 -16.17 8.75
C LEU A 340 -10.64 -15.32 9.28
N GLN A 341 -10.86 -14.48 10.29
CA GLN A 341 -9.79 -13.70 10.94
C GLN A 341 -8.80 -14.59 11.69
N ILE A 342 -9.27 -15.57 12.47
CA ILE A 342 -8.38 -16.52 13.16
C ILE A 342 -7.51 -17.26 12.14
N SER A 343 -8.11 -17.79 11.08
CA SER A 343 -7.40 -18.48 10.02
C SER A 343 -6.36 -17.59 9.34
N PHE A 344 -6.73 -16.35 9.01
CA PHE A 344 -5.78 -15.37 8.42
C PHE A 344 -4.61 -15.10 9.36
N MET A 345 -4.87 -14.89 10.66
CA MET A 345 -3.84 -14.61 11.63
C MET A 345 -2.89 -15.81 11.80
N GLU A 346 -3.42 -17.02 11.94
CA GLU A 346 -2.61 -18.23 12.14
C GLU A 346 -1.74 -18.58 10.94
N HIS A 347 -2.26 -18.41 9.72
CA HIS A 347 -1.59 -18.86 8.50
C HIS A 347 -0.77 -17.78 7.80
N ILE A 348 -1.05 -16.49 8.05
CA ILE A 348 -0.38 -15.36 7.40
C ILE A 348 0.27 -14.44 8.42
N ALA A 349 -0.51 -13.75 9.27
CA ALA A 349 0.02 -12.64 10.06
C ALA A 349 1.00 -13.10 11.17
N MET A 350 0.65 -14.11 11.96
CA MET A 350 1.50 -14.61 13.04
C MET A 350 2.84 -15.16 12.52
N PRO A 351 2.90 -15.98 11.45
CA PRO A 351 4.17 -16.40 10.84
C PRO A 351 5.09 -15.23 10.44
N ILE A 352 4.52 -14.14 9.90
CA ILE A 352 5.27 -12.94 9.53
C ILE A 352 5.91 -12.28 10.76
N TYR A 353 5.12 -12.00 11.80
CA TYR A 353 5.65 -11.37 13.00
C TYR A 353 6.55 -12.29 13.82
N LYS A 354 6.39 -13.61 13.67
CA LYS A 354 7.31 -14.60 14.24
C LYS A 354 8.68 -14.48 13.59
N LEU A 355 8.74 -14.46 12.25
CA LEU A 355 9.99 -14.23 11.52
C LEU A 355 10.63 -12.88 11.87
N LEU A 356 9.81 -11.83 11.98
CA LEU A 356 10.29 -10.50 12.36
C LEU A 356 10.89 -10.52 13.77
N GLN A 357 10.28 -11.20 14.73
CA GLN A 357 10.83 -11.39 16.07
C GLN A 357 12.11 -12.23 16.08
N ASP A 358 12.17 -13.29 15.26
CA ASP A 358 13.33 -14.17 15.20
C ASP A 358 14.58 -13.45 14.64
N LEU A 359 14.37 -12.52 13.70
CA LEU A 359 15.42 -11.64 13.19
C LEU A 359 15.72 -10.47 14.14
N PHE A 360 14.68 -9.90 14.75
CA PHE A 360 14.76 -8.73 15.62
C PHE A 360 14.07 -9.01 16.96
N PRO A 361 14.80 -9.37 18.02
CA PRO A 361 14.19 -9.66 19.32
C PRO A 361 13.34 -8.52 19.88
N LYS A 362 13.65 -7.26 19.54
CA LYS A 362 12.86 -6.06 19.90
C LYS A 362 11.46 -6.02 19.27
N ALA A 363 11.19 -6.84 18.24
CA ALA A 363 9.88 -6.99 17.62
C ALA A 363 8.98 -8.01 18.36
N SER A 364 9.41 -8.58 19.50
CA SER A 364 8.61 -9.55 20.26
C SER A 364 7.23 -9.03 20.66
N GLU A 365 7.15 -7.75 21.03
CA GLU A 365 5.88 -7.10 21.39
C GLU A 365 4.86 -7.17 20.24
N LEU A 366 5.32 -7.09 18.99
CA LEU A 366 4.44 -7.16 17.81
C LEU A 366 3.81 -8.55 17.67
N TYR A 367 4.63 -9.60 17.79
CA TYR A 367 4.13 -10.99 17.74
C TYR A 367 3.17 -11.27 18.90
N GLU A 368 3.54 -10.88 20.12
CA GLU A 368 2.70 -11.06 21.32
C GLU A 368 1.37 -10.33 21.18
N ARG A 369 1.35 -9.14 20.56
CA ARG A 369 0.12 -8.40 20.30
C ARG A 369 -0.78 -9.10 19.30
N VAL A 370 -0.22 -9.63 18.21
CA VAL A 370 -0.99 -10.39 17.21
C VAL A 370 -1.55 -11.66 17.85
N ALA A 371 -0.75 -12.39 18.64
CA ALA A 371 -1.19 -13.57 19.38
C ALA A 371 -2.34 -13.23 20.36
N SER A 372 -2.24 -12.11 21.07
CA SER A 372 -3.30 -11.63 21.97
C SER A 372 -4.59 -11.28 21.23
N ASN A 373 -4.49 -10.61 20.08
CA ASN A 373 -5.66 -10.30 19.24
C ASN A 373 -6.31 -11.58 18.68
N ARG A 374 -5.54 -12.62 18.34
CA ARG A 374 -6.06 -13.92 17.92
C ARG A 374 -6.88 -14.58 19.03
N GLU A 375 -6.45 -14.48 20.29
CA GLU A 375 -7.23 -14.96 21.44
C GLU A 375 -8.55 -14.19 21.61
N GLN A 376 -8.56 -12.88 21.35
CA GLN A 376 -9.79 -12.09 21.36
C GLN A 376 -10.75 -12.54 20.26
N TRP A 377 -10.27 -12.77 19.04
CA TRP A 377 -11.09 -13.35 17.97
C TRP A 377 -11.63 -14.73 18.31
N THR A 378 -10.86 -15.55 19.04
CA THR A 378 -11.31 -16.86 19.53
C THR A 378 -12.49 -16.72 20.50
N LYS A 379 -12.44 -15.73 21.41
CA LYS A 379 -13.56 -15.41 22.31
C LYS A 379 -14.80 -14.92 21.54
N VAL A 380 -14.59 -14.08 20.52
CA VAL A 380 -15.66 -13.60 19.63
C VAL A 380 -16.30 -14.77 18.88
N SER A 381 -15.50 -15.68 18.31
CA SER A 381 -15.98 -16.89 17.65
C SER A 381 -16.85 -17.74 18.58
N HIS A 382 -16.40 -18.02 19.80
CA HIS A 382 -17.18 -18.79 20.77
C HIS A 382 -18.50 -18.11 21.16
N LYS A 383 -18.52 -16.78 21.35
CA LYS A 383 -19.76 -16.01 21.60
C LYS A 383 -20.73 -16.15 20.41
N PHE A 384 -20.21 -16.16 19.19
CA PHE A 384 -20.98 -16.29 17.96
C PHE A 384 -21.59 -17.69 17.78
N THR A 385 -20.86 -18.76 18.11
CA THR A 385 -21.39 -20.14 18.06
C THR A 385 -22.56 -20.32 19.04
N ILE A 386 -22.52 -19.66 20.21
CA ILE A 386 -23.60 -19.73 21.21
C ILE A 386 -24.84 -18.95 20.76
N ARG A 387 -24.67 -17.72 20.24
CA ARG A 387 -25.79 -16.82 19.92
C ARG A 387 -26.42 -17.07 18.55
N GLY A 388 -25.69 -17.73 17.63
CA GLY A 388 -26.05 -17.82 16.22
C GLY A 388 -25.79 -16.49 15.48
N LEU A 389 -25.71 -16.54 14.15
CA LEU A 389 -25.61 -15.37 13.29
C LEU A 389 -26.77 -14.40 13.57
N PRO A 390 -26.55 -13.19 14.09
CA PRO A 390 -27.57 -12.17 14.07
C PRO A 390 -27.69 -11.69 12.62
N SER A 391 -28.83 -11.97 11.98
CA SER A 391 -29.17 -11.49 10.63
C SER A 391 -28.36 -12.09 9.46
N ASN A 392 -28.73 -11.69 8.24
CA ASN A 392 -28.09 -12.07 6.97
C ASN A 392 -26.76 -11.32 6.72
N ASN A 393 -26.19 -10.63 7.72
CA ASN A 393 -24.97 -9.83 7.58
C ASN A 393 -24.03 -10.01 8.78
N SER A 394 -22.85 -10.58 8.54
CA SER A 394 -21.85 -10.83 9.60
C SER A 394 -21.23 -9.58 10.20
N LEU A 395 -21.32 -8.41 9.55
CA LEU A 395 -20.78 -7.14 10.06
C LEU A 395 -21.55 -6.62 11.27
N ASP A 396 -22.85 -6.91 11.38
CA ASP A 396 -23.70 -6.39 12.46
C ASP A 396 -23.16 -6.79 13.86
N PHE A 397 -22.39 -7.88 13.93
CA PHE A 397 -21.73 -8.34 15.15
C PHE A 397 -20.47 -7.52 15.52
N LEU A 398 -19.80 -6.89 14.55
CA LEU A 398 -18.64 -6.05 14.87
C LEU A 398 -19.04 -4.70 15.48
N ASP A 399 -20.27 -4.24 15.18
CA ASP A 399 -20.85 -2.99 15.66
C ASP A 399 -21.30 -3.06 17.12
N GLU A 400 -21.65 -4.23 17.64
CA GLU A 400 -21.95 -4.40 19.06
C GLU A 400 -20.66 -4.26 19.89
N GLU A 401 -20.66 -3.38 20.89
CA GLU A 401 -19.58 -3.28 21.87
C GLU A 401 -19.55 -4.56 22.73
N TYR A 402 -18.80 -5.54 22.26
CA TYR A 402 -18.44 -6.72 23.02
C TYR A 402 -17.26 -6.38 23.93
N ASP A 403 -17.57 -5.79 25.08
CA ASP A 403 -16.65 -5.73 26.24
C ASP A 403 -16.40 -7.12 26.83
#